data_AF-A0A1F8NQJ4-F1
#
_entry.id   AF-A0A1F8NQJ4-F1
#
_cell.length_a   1.000
_cell.length_b   1.000
_cell.length_c   1.000
_cell.angle_alpha   90.00
_cell.angle_beta   90.00
_cell.angle_gamma   90.00
#
_symmetry.space_group_name_H-M   'P 1'
#
loop_
_entity.id
_entity.type
_entity.pdbx_description
1 polymer ?
#
loop_
_entity_poly.entity_id
_entity_poly.type
_entity_poly.pdbx_seq_one_letter_code
_entity_poly.pdbx_strand_id
1 'polypeptide(L)'
;MNNIGEKRFAFVIMPFAAPFDSVYQKLIKPAVESCGIKCVRADEDSQGQIHGQMLQRIFESSVVVADISNLNANVFYELGVAHSSSCKTVVICELGSLAKVPFDIAPYRVLAYRHPGQVSAYFDEDSIQSLAAEISSVLADQSEGIRNPVQDYLISQSPIRSSNSLFINEFDAKSEEDLLSAATREMIYYGITANSFSDVLTGLIESNSRKEQLSIHVCLLDPEAVDCWEFLYQMREKIPADPTLFKEYMEEEIVTQRRAIRRLASLASKTDKLAVEVHLYSNPPLFWAYMVDQERIIVGHYALHRLNARNLPVNILVKGDRSTLHLFDYYHRVIELSAGRTEIQ
;
A
#
# COMPACT_ATOMS: atom_id res chain seq x y z
N MET A 1 -1.17 -21.03 -12.14
CA MET A 1 -0.71 -21.48 -10.80
C MET A 1 0.80 -21.26 -10.73
N ASN A 2 1.23 -20.12 -10.20
CA ASN A 2 2.66 -19.81 -10.05
C ASN A 2 3.17 -20.45 -8.76
N ASN A 3 3.97 -21.50 -8.91
CA ASN A 3 4.70 -22.14 -7.82
C ASN A 3 6.03 -21.39 -7.65
N ILE A 4 5.99 -20.20 -7.06
CA ILE A 4 7.18 -19.57 -6.47
C ILE A 4 7.45 -20.39 -5.22
N GLY A 5 8.52 -21.18 -5.24
CA GLY A 5 8.79 -22.23 -4.26
C GLY A 5 8.49 -21.78 -2.84
N GLU A 6 7.65 -22.53 -2.13
CA GLU A 6 7.31 -22.23 -0.73
C GLU A 6 8.60 -21.93 0.03
N LYS A 7 8.72 -20.67 0.49
CA LYS A 7 9.76 -20.31 1.45
C LYS A 7 9.55 -21.22 2.65
N ARG A 8 10.49 -22.13 2.93
CA ARG A 8 10.37 -23.17 3.96
C ARG A 8 11.49 -23.10 5.01
N PHE A 9 12.11 -21.92 5.19
CA PHE A 9 13.17 -21.79 6.19
C PHE A 9 13.12 -20.44 6.91
N ALA A 10 13.50 -20.48 8.19
CA ALA A 10 13.85 -19.30 8.97
C ALA A 10 15.34 -19.02 8.82
N PHE A 11 15.68 -17.76 8.58
CA PHE A 11 17.06 -17.32 8.59
C PHE A 11 17.39 -16.70 9.95
N VAL A 12 18.45 -17.19 10.60
CA VAL A 12 18.87 -16.74 11.92
C VAL A 12 20.04 -15.79 11.81
N ILE A 13 19.80 -14.56 12.23
CA ILE A 13 20.78 -13.48 12.34
C ILE A 13 21.16 -13.37 13.82
N MET A 14 22.41 -13.66 14.15
CA MET A 14 22.88 -13.62 15.54
C MET A 14 24.39 -13.43 15.60
N PRO A 15 24.93 -12.99 16.75
CA PRO A 15 26.37 -12.91 16.94
C PRO A 15 27.05 -14.28 16.89
N PHE A 16 28.21 -14.38 16.24
CA PHE A 16 28.95 -15.63 16.07
C PHE A 16 29.82 -16.04 17.28
N ALA A 17 29.67 -15.40 18.43
CA ALA A 17 30.48 -15.71 19.61
C ALA A 17 30.00 -17.01 20.28
N ALA A 18 30.93 -17.82 20.81
CA ALA A 18 30.67 -19.13 21.40
C ALA A 18 29.45 -19.24 22.37
N PRO A 19 29.11 -18.22 23.20
CA PRO A 19 27.90 -18.28 24.04
C PRO A 19 26.61 -18.48 23.23
N PHE A 20 26.54 -17.91 22.03
CA PHE A 20 25.37 -17.92 21.15
C PHE A 20 25.16 -19.27 20.45
N ASP A 21 26.16 -20.16 20.41
CA ASP A 21 25.95 -21.53 19.90
C ASP A 21 24.92 -22.29 20.73
N SER A 22 24.93 -22.07 22.05
CA SER A 22 23.98 -22.70 22.95
C SER A 22 22.56 -22.16 22.74
N VAL A 23 22.42 -20.85 22.52
CA VAL A 23 21.16 -20.17 22.15
C VAL A 23 20.63 -20.74 20.85
N TYR A 24 21.47 -20.84 19.83
CA TYR A 24 21.05 -21.39 18.55
C TYR A 24 20.56 -22.84 18.67
N GLN A 25 21.39 -23.73 19.22
CA GLN A 25 21.12 -25.17 19.23
C GLN A 25 20.00 -25.58 20.19
N LYS A 26 19.85 -24.88 21.32
CA LYS A 26 18.92 -25.29 22.39
C LYS A 26 17.65 -24.44 22.47
N LEU A 27 17.61 -23.25 21.86
CA LEU A 27 16.44 -22.37 21.88
C LEU A 27 15.89 -22.14 20.47
N ILE A 28 16.68 -21.50 19.60
CA ILE A 28 16.18 -20.99 18.31
C ILE A 28 15.84 -22.15 17.36
N LYS A 29 16.77 -23.08 17.15
CA LYS A 29 16.59 -24.19 16.23
C LYS A 29 15.41 -25.11 16.62
N PRO A 30 15.27 -25.56 17.88
CA PRO A 30 14.09 -26.32 18.30
C PRO A 30 12.76 -25.56 18.10
N ALA A 31 12.72 -24.26 18.40
CA ALA A 31 11.51 -23.45 18.23
C ALA A 31 11.12 -23.33 16.74
N VAL A 32 12.08 -23.02 15.87
CA VAL A 32 11.87 -22.92 14.42
C VAL A 32 11.42 -24.27 13.83
N GLU A 33 12.11 -25.35 14.16
CA GLU A 33 11.81 -26.68 13.62
C GLU A 33 10.45 -27.20 14.11
N SER A 34 10.03 -26.83 15.32
CA SER A 34 8.67 -27.13 15.82
C SER A 34 7.55 -26.44 15.03
N CYS A 35 7.87 -25.35 14.34
CA CYS A 35 6.95 -24.66 13.41
C CYS A 35 6.91 -25.31 12.02
N GLY A 36 7.63 -26.41 11.79
CA GLY A 36 7.62 -27.15 10.53
C GLY A 36 8.47 -26.53 9.40
N ILE A 37 9.35 -25.59 9.72
CA ILE A 37 10.27 -24.96 8.77
C ILE A 37 11.73 -25.22 9.14
N LYS A 38 12.64 -25.16 8.17
CA LYS A 38 14.07 -25.38 8.40
C LYS A 38 14.69 -24.18 9.12
N CYS A 39 15.63 -24.41 10.03
CA CYS A 39 16.41 -23.35 10.66
C CYS A 39 17.77 -23.24 9.96
N VAL A 40 18.14 -22.05 9.48
CA VAL A 40 19.42 -21.80 8.79
C VAL A 40 20.14 -20.65 9.50
N ARG A 41 21.36 -20.91 10.00
CA ARG A 41 22.20 -19.85 10.58
C ARG A 41 23.15 -19.27 9.54
N ALA A 42 23.47 -17.99 9.66
CA ALA A 42 24.29 -17.25 8.70
C ALA A 42 25.72 -17.80 8.46
N ASP A 43 26.26 -18.63 9.36
CA ASP A 43 27.61 -19.19 9.32
C ASP A 43 27.68 -20.67 8.87
N GLU A 44 26.56 -21.35 8.64
CA GLU A 44 26.55 -22.79 8.29
C GLU A 44 27.01 -23.09 6.85
N ASP A 45 27.13 -22.07 5.98
CA ASP A 45 27.60 -22.19 4.59
C ASP A 45 28.89 -21.36 4.35
N SER A 46 30.02 -21.86 4.82
CA SER A 46 31.29 -21.12 4.77
C SER A 46 32.04 -21.26 3.43
N GLN A 47 31.53 -20.76 2.28
CA GLN A 47 32.34 -20.50 1.06
C GLN A 47 31.75 -19.40 0.14
N GLY A 48 32.22 -18.14 0.22
CA GLY A 48 31.91 -17.08 -0.76
C GLY A 48 31.90 -15.64 -0.22
N GLN A 49 31.59 -14.65 -1.09
CA GLN A 49 31.34 -13.26 -0.68
C GLN A 49 30.12 -13.21 0.27
N ILE A 50 30.41 -13.14 1.57
CA ILE A 50 29.48 -13.29 2.70
C ILE A 50 28.22 -12.41 2.56
N HIS A 51 28.37 -11.20 2.03
CA HIS A 51 27.27 -10.24 1.94
C HIS A 51 26.18 -10.62 0.94
N GLY A 52 26.54 -11.12 -0.25
CA GLY A 52 25.55 -11.46 -1.29
C GLY A 52 24.66 -12.64 -0.88
N GLN A 53 25.25 -13.66 -0.27
CA GLN A 53 24.52 -14.83 0.23
C GLN A 53 23.62 -14.48 1.40
N MET A 54 24.09 -13.66 2.35
CA MET A 54 23.27 -13.17 3.46
C MET A 54 22.04 -12.41 2.95
N LEU A 55 22.22 -11.46 2.02
CA LEU A 55 21.10 -10.71 1.44
C LEU A 55 20.11 -11.65 0.76
N GLN A 56 20.60 -12.58 -0.05
CA GLN A 56 19.76 -13.60 -0.69
C GLN A 56 18.96 -14.41 0.33
N ARG A 57 19.59 -14.85 1.44
CA ARG A 57 18.91 -15.58 2.51
C ARG A 57 17.82 -14.75 3.17
N ILE A 58 18.05 -13.47 3.44
CA ILE A 58 17.01 -12.57 3.96
C ILE A 58 15.81 -12.55 3.00
N PHE A 59 16.04 -12.23 1.71
CA PHE A 59 14.97 -12.12 0.71
C PHE A 59 14.21 -13.44 0.47
N GLU A 60 14.90 -14.59 0.56
CA GLU A 60 14.33 -15.92 0.32
C GLU A 60 13.70 -16.57 1.57
N SER A 61 13.99 -16.08 2.77
CA SER A 61 13.47 -16.64 4.02
C SER A 61 11.98 -16.38 4.21
N SER A 62 11.30 -17.31 4.89
CA SER A 62 9.89 -17.14 5.29
C SER A 62 9.77 -16.19 6.48
N VAL A 63 10.78 -16.21 7.34
CA VAL A 63 10.90 -15.41 8.55
C VAL A 63 12.38 -15.27 8.89
N VAL A 64 12.75 -14.10 9.41
CA VAL A 64 14.06 -13.83 9.98
C VAL A 64 13.94 -13.82 11.49
N VAL A 65 14.79 -14.57 12.19
CA VAL A 65 14.92 -14.50 13.65
C VAL A 65 16.22 -13.76 13.97
N ALA A 66 16.12 -12.61 14.60
CA ALA A 66 17.27 -11.74 14.90
C ALA A 66 17.54 -11.65 16.41
N ASP A 67 18.72 -12.09 16.85
CA ASP A 67 19.16 -11.98 18.24
C ASP A 67 20.00 -10.71 18.47
N ILE A 68 19.42 -9.75 19.19
CA ILE A 68 20.04 -8.44 19.46
C ILE A 68 20.71 -8.33 20.83
N SER A 69 20.92 -9.45 21.55
CA SER A 69 21.28 -9.46 22.99
C SER A 69 22.55 -8.70 23.35
N ASN A 70 23.56 -8.65 22.49
CA ASN A 70 24.85 -7.98 22.74
C ASN A 70 25.04 -6.69 21.95
N LEU A 71 23.98 -6.18 21.32
CA LEU A 71 24.01 -4.98 20.49
C LEU A 71 25.04 -5.04 19.33
N ASN A 72 25.22 -6.22 18.73
CA ASN A 72 26.15 -6.38 17.61
C ASN A 72 25.73 -5.55 16.39
N ALA A 73 26.66 -4.72 15.88
CA ALA A 73 26.39 -3.82 14.75
C ALA A 73 26.02 -4.56 13.44
N ASN A 74 26.58 -5.75 13.20
CA ASN A 74 26.27 -6.53 12.00
C ASN A 74 24.84 -7.08 12.08
N VAL A 75 24.42 -7.59 13.25
CA VAL A 75 23.04 -8.04 13.48
C VAL A 75 22.05 -6.91 13.21
N PHE A 76 22.33 -5.69 13.69
CA PHE A 76 21.46 -4.54 13.42
C PHE A 76 21.45 -4.14 11.94
N TYR A 77 22.59 -4.23 11.24
CA TYR A 77 22.64 -3.97 9.80
C TYR A 77 21.74 -4.96 9.04
N GLU A 78 21.89 -6.26 9.32
CA GLU A 78 21.10 -7.31 8.67
C GLU A 78 19.60 -7.22 9.04
N LEU A 79 19.28 -6.87 10.30
CA LEU A 79 17.92 -6.57 10.73
C LEU A 79 17.31 -5.38 9.96
N GLY A 80 18.08 -4.32 9.75
CA GLY A 80 17.66 -3.16 8.95
C GLY A 80 17.37 -3.53 7.49
N VAL A 81 18.18 -4.40 6.89
CA VAL A 81 17.91 -4.94 5.56
C VAL A 81 16.62 -5.77 5.56
N ALA A 82 16.44 -6.66 6.54
CA ALA A 82 15.22 -7.48 6.65
C ALA A 82 13.95 -6.62 6.79
N HIS A 83 13.99 -5.59 7.64
CA HIS A 83 12.92 -4.60 7.77
C HIS A 83 12.59 -3.89 6.46
N SER A 84 13.61 -3.57 5.65
CA SER A 84 13.46 -2.89 4.35
C SER A 84 12.92 -3.80 3.24
N SER A 85 12.98 -5.12 3.43
CA SER A 85 12.68 -6.12 2.40
C SER A 85 11.30 -6.74 2.56
N SER A 86 10.44 -6.14 3.40
CA SER A 86 9.13 -6.68 3.84
C SER A 86 9.19 -8.14 4.29
N CYS A 87 10.37 -8.59 4.74
CA CYS A 87 10.53 -9.92 5.28
C CYS A 87 9.91 -9.94 6.68
N LYS A 88 9.24 -11.05 7.00
CA LYS A 88 8.70 -11.25 8.34
C LYS A 88 9.86 -11.38 9.32
N THR A 89 9.84 -10.61 10.41
CA THR A 89 10.93 -10.59 11.40
C THR A 89 10.42 -10.93 12.79
N VAL A 90 11.20 -11.71 13.53
CA VAL A 90 11.04 -11.95 14.97
C VAL A 90 12.32 -11.49 15.64
N VAL A 91 12.21 -10.49 16.51
CA VAL A 91 13.36 -9.95 17.26
C VAL A 91 13.38 -10.60 18.64
N ILE A 92 14.53 -11.13 19.03
CA ILE A 92 14.73 -11.77 20.32
C ILE A 92 15.90 -11.12 21.07
N CYS A 93 15.87 -11.16 22.39
CA CYS A 93 17.02 -10.80 23.21
C CYS A 93 17.07 -11.57 24.53
N GLU A 94 18.24 -11.69 25.14
CA GLU A 94 18.36 -12.15 26.51
C GLU A 94 17.59 -11.22 27.44
N LEU A 95 16.92 -11.80 28.44
CA LEU A 95 16.13 -11.07 29.42
C LEU A 95 16.95 -9.98 30.14
N GLY A 96 18.23 -10.24 30.43
CA GLY A 96 19.13 -9.26 31.04
C GLY A 96 19.52 -8.09 30.11
N SER A 97 19.28 -8.22 28.81
CA SER A 97 19.57 -7.20 27.80
C SER A 97 18.34 -6.40 27.36
N LEU A 98 17.13 -6.79 27.80
CA LEU A 98 15.89 -6.13 27.40
C LEU A 98 15.88 -4.62 27.69
N ALA A 99 16.42 -4.21 28.85
CA ALA A 99 16.54 -2.80 29.23
C ALA A 99 17.57 -2.01 28.38
N LYS A 100 18.39 -2.70 27.57
CA LYS A 100 19.40 -2.10 26.70
C LYS A 100 18.99 -2.07 25.23
N VAL A 101 17.80 -2.55 24.89
CA VAL A 101 17.28 -2.50 23.51
C VAL A 101 17.25 -1.05 23.05
N PRO A 102 17.79 -0.73 21.85
CA PRO A 102 17.82 0.64 21.34
C PRO A 102 16.42 1.25 21.21
N PHE A 103 16.35 2.58 21.36
CA PHE A 103 15.08 3.33 21.32
C PHE A 103 14.28 3.11 20.03
N ASP A 104 14.94 2.92 18.87
CA ASP A 104 14.25 2.69 17.60
C ASP A 104 13.59 1.31 17.49
N ILE A 105 14.02 0.34 18.32
CA ILE A 105 13.50 -1.04 18.32
C ILE A 105 12.58 -1.31 19.51
N ALA A 106 12.82 -0.65 20.64
CA ALA A 106 12.08 -0.86 21.89
C ALA A 106 10.54 -0.69 21.81
N PRO A 107 9.97 0.19 20.95
CA PRO A 107 8.51 0.28 20.76
C PRO A 107 7.89 -0.94 20.08
N TYR A 108 8.70 -1.77 19.43
CA TYR A 108 8.25 -2.94 18.68
C TYR A 108 8.39 -4.21 19.52
N ARG A 109 7.77 -5.29 19.02
CA ARG A 109 7.77 -6.59 19.70
C ARG A 109 9.19 -7.16 19.76
N VAL A 110 9.73 -7.30 20.97
CA VAL A 110 10.97 -8.04 21.25
C VAL A 110 10.66 -9.16 22.23
N LEU A 111 10.97 -10.40 21.85
CA LEU A 111 10.78 -11.56 22.72
C LEU A 111 12.02 -11.77 23.59
N ALA A 112 11.85 -11.65 24.91
CA ALA A 112 12.90 -11.91 25.86
C ALA A 112 13.04 -13.43 26.14
N TYR A 113 14.27 -13.94 26.19
CA TYR A 113 14.56 -15.33 26.54
C TYR A 113 15.59 -15.44 27.68
N ARG A 114 15.65 -16.59 28.34
CA ARG A 114 16.68 -16.90 29.34
C ARG A 114 17.83 -17.68 28.71
N HIS A 115 19.08 -17.30 29.00
CA HIS A 115 20.23 -17.95 28.39
C HIS A 115 20.26 -19.45 28.73
N PRO A 116 20.42 -20.31 27.73
CA PRO A 116 20.65 -21.75 27.90
C PRO A 116 21.76 -22.08 28.91
N GLY A 117 21.41 -22.61 30.10
CA GLY A 117 22.40 -23.06 31.10
C GLY A 117 22.67 -22.10 32.28
N GLN A 118 21.94 -21.00 32.43
CA GLN A 118 21.93 -20.25 33.69
C GLN A 118 20.96 -20.88 34.71
N VAL A 119 21.54 -21.38 35.81
CA VAL A 119 20.97 -21.75 37.13
C VAL A 119 19.47 -22.06 37.16
N SER A 120 19.07 -23.14 36.51
CA SER A 120 17.85 -23.90 36.81
C SER A 120 17.99 -25.26 36.15
N ALA A 121 17.77 -26.34 36.91
CA ALA A 121 17.74 -27.71 36.39
C ALA A 121 16.59 -27.96 35.39
N TYR A 122 15.77 -26.95 35.14
CA TYR A 122 14.76 -26.88 34.11
C TYR A 122 15.23 -25.87 33.08
N PHE A 123 15.76 -26.39 31.97
CA PHE A 123 15.87 -25.60 30.76
C PHE A 123 14.45 -25.19 30.37
N ASP A 124 14.24 -23.90 30.13
CA ASP A 124 12.92 -23.29 30.05
C ASP A 124 12.23 -23.68 28.73
N GLU A 125 11.53 -24.83 28.72
CA GLU A 125 10.63 -25.22 27.62
C GLU A 125 9.68 -24.08 27.25
N ASP A 126 9.32 -23.24 28.23
CA ASP A 126 8.48 -22.05 28.06
C ASP A 126 9.09 -21.03 27.09
N SER A 127 10.42 -20.84 27.08
CA SER A 127 11.09 -19.92 26.14
C SER A 127 11.07 -20.47 24.70
N ILE A 128 11.21 -21.79 24.53
CA ILE A 128 11.10 -22.45 23.22
C ILE A 128 9.67 -22.33 22.69
N GLN A 129 8.69 -22.66 23.53
CA GLN A 129 7.27 -22.57 23.19
C GLN A 129 6.85 -21.14 22.87
N SER A 130 7.31 -20.15 23.64
CA SER A 130 7.04 -18.73 23.39
C SER A 130 7.62 -18.27 22.06
N LEU A 131 8.86 -18.67 21.73
CA LEU A 131 9.46 -18.35 20.44
C LEU A 131 8.74 -19.03 19.28
N ALA A 132 8.37 -20.30 19.43
CA ALA A 132 7.61 -21.04 18.42
C ALA A 132 6.22 -20.42 18.18
N ALA A 133 5.54 -20.00 19.25
CA ALA A 133 4.26 -19.31 19.16
C ALA A 133 4.38 -17.96 18.43
N GLU A 134 5.42 -17.17 18.75
CA GLU A 134 5.69 -15.89 18.08
C GLU A 134 6.00 -16.11 16.58
N ILE A 135 6.87 -17.07 16.24
CA ILE A 135 7.19 -17.44 14.85
C ILE A 135 5.91 -17.87 14.11
N SER A 136 5.10 -18.74 14.71
CA SER A 136 3.86 -19.23 14.10
C SER A 136 2.86 -18.09 13.87
N SER A 137 2.72 -17.17 14.83
CA SER A 137 1.88 -15.98 14.71
C SER A 137 2.35 -15.10 13.54
N VAL A 138 3.65 -14.81 13.48
CA VAL A 138 4.26 -14.02 12.42
C VAL A 138 4.08 -14.69 11.05
N LEU A 139 4.29 -16.00 10.95
CA LEU A 139 4.10 -16.76 9.71
C LEU A 139 2.63 -16.79 9.26
N ALA A 140 1.67 -16.86 10.19
CA ALA A 140 0.25 -16.83 9.91
C ALA A 140 -0.28 -15.44 9.55
N ASP A 141 0.44 -14.36 9.93
CA ASP A 141 0.05 -12.99 9.64
C ASP A 141 -0.04 -12.76 8.12
N GLN A 142 -1.23 -12.40 7.64
CA GLN A 142 -1.47 -12.13 6.22
C GLN A 142 -1.24 -10.66 5.84
N SER A 143 -0.88 -9.81 6.81
CA SER A 143 -0.46 -8.44 6.54
C SER A 143 0.86 -8.43 5.76
N GLU A 144 1.08 -7.34 5.01
CA GLU A 144 2.24 -7.20 4.12
C GLU A 144 3.60 -7.00 4.82
N GLY A 145 3.68 -7.21 6.14
CA GLY A 145 4.91 -7.19 6.89
C GLY A 145 4.68 -7.02 8.39
N ILE A 146 5.63 -7.49 9.19
CA ILE A 146 5.62 -7.25 10.63
C ILE A 146 6.01 -5.80 10.90
N ARG A 147 5.24 -5.11 11.75
CA ARG A 147 5.50 -3.70 12.11
C ARG A 147 6.90 -3.51 12.65
N ASN A 148 7.60 -2.55 12.06
CA ASN A 148 8.95 -2.12 12.39
C ASN A 148 9.14 -0.67 11.88
N PRO A 149 10.22 0.04 12.28
CA PRO A 149 10.41 1.45 11.90
C PRO A 149 10.33 1.73 10.41
N VAL A 150 10.87 0.82 9.60
CA VAL A 150 10.90 0.98 8.14
C VAL A 150 9.51 0.75 7.55
N GLN A 151 8.82 -0.30 7.99
CA GLN A 151 7.47 -0.60 7.50
C GLN A 151 6.46 0.46 7.94
N ASP A 152 6.55 0.97 9.17
CA ASP A 152 5.70 2.06 9.65
C ASP A 152 5.93 3.33 8.83
N TYR A 153 7.19 3.64 8.49
CA TYR A 153 7.50 4.73 7.56
C TYR A 153 6.93 4.48 6.15
N LEU A 154 7.16 3.32 5.56
CA LEU A 154 6.65 2.99 4.21
C LEU A 154 5.12 3.04 4.15
N ILE A 155 4.44 2.53 5.18
CA ILE A 155 2.98 2.64 5.33
C ILE A 155 2.56 4.11 5.41
N SER A 156 3.29 4.94 6.17
CA SER A 156 3.00 6.37 6.27
C SER A 156 3.12 7.11 4.94
N GLN A 157 3.96 6.62 4.01
CA GLN A 157 4.13 7.17 2.67
C GLN A 157 3.23 6.49 1.62
N SER A 158 2.49 5.43 2.00
CA SER A 158 1.68 4.66 1.06
C SER A 158 0.40 5.41 0.70
N PRO A 159 0.13 5.65 -0.59
CA PRO A 159 -1.14 6.21 -1.08
C PRO A 159 -2.38 5.46 -0.58
N ILE A 160 -2.25 4.14 -0.46
CA ILE A 160 -3.34 3.21 -0.19
C ILE A 160 -3.48 2.95 1.31
N ARG A 161 -2.37 2.92 2.05
CA ARG A 161 -2.36 2.48 3.46
C ARG A 161 -2.21 3.59 4.47
N SER A 162 -1.62 4.72 4.10
CA SER A 162 -1.35 5.78 5.05
C SER A 162 -2.64 6.26 5.70
N SER A 163 -2.62 6.46 7.01
CA SER A 163 -3.72 7.11 7.73
C SER A 163 -3.69 8.63 7.58
N ASN A 164 -2.58 9.17 7.06
CA ASN A 164 -2.38 10.59 6.85
C ASN A 164 -2.58 10.93 5.38
N SER A 165 -2.97 12.17 5.13
CA SER A 165 -3.02 12.73 3.79
C SER A 165 -1.62 12.94 3.24
N LEU A 166 -1.49 12.75 1.93
CA LEU A 166 -0.21 12.77 1.23
C LEU A 166 -0.25 13.71 0.03
N PHE A 167 0.90 14.30 -0.27
CA PHE A 167 1.13 14.99 -1.53
C PHE A 167 2.07 14.14 -2.39
N ILE A 168 1.66 13.85 -3.62
CA ILE A 168 2.44 13.07 -4.56
C ILE A 168 2.75 13.97 -5.75
N ASN A 169 4.04 14.09 -6.09
CA ASN A 169 4.49 14.95 -7.19
C ASN A 169 4.06 14.43 -8.57
N GLU A 170 4.02 13.11 -8.75
CA GLU A 170 3.70 12.48 -10.02
C GLU A 170 2.76 11.30 -9.79
N PHE A 171 1.52 11.43 -10.27
CA PHE A 171 0.55 10.34 -10.25
C PHE A 171 0.58 9.56 -11.58
N ASP A 172 1.32 8.46 -11.59
CA ASP A 172 1.49 7.61 -12.76
C ASP A 172 0.35 6.58 -12.92
N ALA A 173 0.32 5.90 -14.07
CA ALA A 173 -0.74 4.94 -14.38
C ALA A 173 -0.74 3.72 -13.45
N LYS A 174 0.42 3.34 -12.91
CA LYS A 174 0.53 2.21 -11.98
C LYS A 174 -0.03 2.57 -10.61
N SER A 175 0.30 3.76 -10.10
CA SER A 175 -0.26 4.27 -8.84
C SER A 175 -1.77 4.45 -8.93
N GLU A 176 -2.26 4.90 -10.10
CA GLU A 176 -3.68 4.93 -10.44
C GLU A 176 -4.29 3.52 -10.36
N GLU A 177 -3.74 2.54 -11.05
CA GLU A 177 -4.22 1.15 -11.01
C GLU A 177 -4.21 0.55 -9.61
N ASP A 178 -3.10 0.69 -8.86
CA ASP A 178 -2.94 0.15 -7.51
C ASP A 178 -4.01 0.75 -6.57
N LEU A 179 -4.25 2.06 -6.63
CA LEU A 179 -5.28 2.73 -5.83
C LEU A 179 -6.70 2.32 -6.22
N LEU A 180 -6.99 2.23 -7.51
CA LEU A 180 -8.31 1.82 -7.99
C LEU A 180 -8.60 0.35 -7.67
N SER A 181 -7.56 -0.49 -7.67
CA SER A 181 -7.65 -1.91 -7.27
C SER A 181 -7.97 -2.08 -5.78
N ALA A 182 -7.53 -1.14 -4.95
CA ALA A 182 -7.77 -1.17 -3.51
C ALA A 182 -9.23 -0.85 -3.13
N ALA A 183 -10.01 -0.24 -4.03
CA ALA A 183 -11.43 -0.01 -3.80
C ALA A 183 -12.15 -1.36 -3.61
N THR A 184 -12.93 -1.51 -2.54
CA THR A 184 -13.60 -2.76 -2.19
C THR A 184 -15.05 -2.78 -2.62
N ARG A 185 -15.80 -1.71 -2.36
CA ARG A 185 -17.27 -1.65 -2.52
C ARG A 185 -17.72 -0.55 -3.46
N GLU A 186 -17.13 0.63 -3.31
CA GLU A 186 -17.62 1.82 -3.98
C GLU A 186 -16.48 2.73 -4.45
N MET A 187 -16.70 3.34 -5.60
CA MET A 187 -15.85 4.38 -6.13
C MET A 187 -16.66 5.50 -6.78
N ILE A 188 -16.22 6.73 -6.62
CA ILE A 188 -16.73 7.88 -7.40
C ILE A 188 -15.58 8.47 -8.21
N TYR A 189 -15.73 8.51 -9.53
CA TYR A 189 -14.87 9.29 -10.40
C TYR A 189 -15.50 10.65 -10.67
N TYR A 190 -14.75 11.72 -10.44
CA TYR A 190 -15.15 13.08 -10.78
C TYR A 190 -14.17 13.64 -11.82
N GLY A 191 -14.66 13.99 -13.00
CA GLY A 191 -13.80 14.50 -14.07
C GLY A 191 -14.59 15.09 -15.24
N ILE A 192 -13.93 15.26 -16.38
CA ILE A 192 -14.55 15.89 -17.57
C ILE A 192 -15.18 14.83 -18.49
N THR A 193 -14.37 13.92 -19.04
CA THR A 193 -14.81 12.95 -20.06
C THR A 193 -14.75 11.47 -19.66
N ALA A 194 -14.06 11.11 -18.56
CA ALA A 194 -13.75 9.73 -18.15
C ALA A 194 -13.00 8.89 -19.20
N ASN A 195 -12.35 9.48 -20.22
CA ASN A 195 -11.67 8.69 -21.24
C ASN A 195 -10.55 7.81 -20.65
N SER A 196 -9.58 8.44 -19.97
CA SER A 196 -8.47 7.72 -19.32
C SER A 196 -8.96 6.74 -18.25
N PHE A 197 -9.92 7.16 -17.43
CA PHE A 197 -10.51 6.32 -16.39
C PHE A 197 -11.14 5.05 -16.98
N SER A 198 -11.92 5.19 -18.06
CA SER A 198 -12.57 4.04 -18.70
C SER A 198 -11.57 3.05 -19.30
N ASP A 199 -10.40 3.52 -19.77
CA ASP A 199 -9.32 2.64 -20.25
C ASP A 199 -8.71 1.84 -19.08
N VAL A 200 -8.40 2.49 -17.95
CA VAL A 200 -7.81 1.83 -16.77
C VAL A 200 -8.77 0.80 -16.19
N LEU A 201 -10.05 1.17 -16.02
CA LEU A 201 -11.05 0.27 -15.48
C LEU A 201 -11.26 -0.96 -16.36
N THR A 202 -11.19 -0.79 -17.69
CA THR A 202 -11.28 -1.91 -18.63
C THR A 202 -10.14 -2.90 -18.38
N GLY A 203 -8.89 -2.43 -18.29
CA GLY A 203 -7.73 -3.28 -17.98
C GLY A 203 -7.87 -4.00 -16.63
N LEU A 204 -8.34 -3.28 -15.60
CA LEU A 204 -8.49 -3.82 -14.25
C LEU A 204 -9.55 -4.92 -14.18
N ILE A 205 -10.68 -4.76 -14.88
CA ILE A 205 -11.76 -5.75 -14.88
C ILE A 205 -11.44 -6.95 -15.76
N GLU A 206 -10.81 -6.75 -16.92
CA GLU A 206 -10.38 -7.83 -17.82
C GLU A 206 -9.32 -8.73 -17.19
N SER A 207 -8.53 -8.23 -16.24
CA SER A 207 -7.57 -9.03 -15.45
C SER A 207 -8.23 -10.03 -14.49
N ASN A 208 -9.56 -9.96 -14.31
CA ASN A 208 -10.43 -10.89 -13.58
C ASN A 208 -10.01 -11.22 -12.12
N SER A 209 -9.53 -10.21 -11.39
CA SER A 209 -9.01 -10.35 -10.02
C SER A 209 -10.02 -10.03 -8.91
N ARG A 210 -11.21 -9.47 -9.23
CA ARG A 210 -12.17 -9.03 -8.21
C ARG A 210 -13.11 -10.16 -7.74
N LYS A 211 -13.17 -10.36 -6.43
CA LYS A 211 -14.11 -11.28 -5.77
C LYS A 211 -15.45 -10.63 -5.45
N GLU A 212 -15.45 -9.35 -5.10
CA GLU A 212 -16.61 -8.59 -4.64
C GLU A 212 -17.16 -7.67 -5.74
N GLN A 213 -18.45 -7.33 -5.63
CA GLN A 213 -19.11 -6.38 -6.51
C GLN A 213 -18.62 -4.95 -6.21
N LEU A 214 -18.32 -4.18 -7.25
CA LEU A 214 -17.93 -2.78 -7.18
C LEU A 214 -19.01 -1.90 -7.80
N SER A 215 -19.49 -0.90 -7.05
CA SER A 215 -20.34 0.17 -7.57
C SER A 215 -19.49 1.38 -7.94
N ILE A 216 -19.69 1.92 -9.13
CA ILE A 216 -18.95 3.08 -9.63
C ILE A 216 -19.92 4.19 -10.02
N HIS A 217 -19.77 5.35 -9.41
CA HIS A 217 -20.43 6.58 -9.82
C HIS A 217 -19.46 7.41 -10.66
N VAL A 218 -19.88 7.85 -11.83
CA VAL A 218 -19.05 8.59 -12.78
C VAL A 218 -19.67 9.96 -12.99
N CYS A 219 -19.12 10.97 -12.31
CA CYS A 219 -19.55 12.36 -12.39
C CYS A 219 -18.77 13.08 -13.49
N LEU A 220 -19.48 13.50 -14.54
CA LEU A 220 -18.90 14.08 -15.75
C LEU A 220 -19.44 15.47 -16.02
N LEU A 221 -18.67 16.28 -16.74
CA LEU A 221 -19.11 17.61 -17.14
C LEU A 221 -20.30 17.48 -18.11
N ASP A 222 -21.38 18.18 -17.81
CA ASP A 222 -22.57 18.21 -18.65
C ASP A 222 -22.24 18.73 -20.07
N PRO A 223 -22.55 17.97 -21.15
CA PRO A 223 -22.41 18.44 -22.53
C PRO A 223 -23.13 19.77 -22.82
N GLU A 224 -24.15 20.11 -22.05
CA GLU A 224 -24.94 21.35 -22.22
C GLU A 224 -24.37 22.53 -21.42
N ALA A 225 -23.37 22.32 -20.55
CA ALA A 225 -22.73 23.37 -19.75
C ALA A 225 -21.71 24.19 -20.56
N VAL A 226 -22.19 24.93 -21.56
CA VAL A 226 -21.36 25.69 -22.52
C VAL A 226 -20.31 26.57 -21.84
N ASP A 227 -20.70 27.32 -20.80
CA ASP A 227 -19.79 28.21 -20.05
C ASP A 227 -18.60 27.45 -19.42
N CYS A 228 -18.82 26.20 -18.99
CA CYS A 228 -17.77 25.36 -18.42
C CYS A 228 -16.82 24.82 -19.49
N TRP A 229 -17.34 24.46 -20.68
CA TRP A 229 -16.52 24.07 -21.82
C TRP A 229 -15.69 25.25 -22.32
N GLU A 230 -16.26 26.45 -22.35
CA GLU A 230 -15.55 27.66 -22.73
C GLU A 230 -14.42 27.96 -21.75
N PHE A 231 -14.67 27.83 -20.44
CA PHE A 231 -13.64 27.93 -19.41
C PHE A 231 -12.47 26.96 -19.66
N LEU A 232 -12.76 25.69 -19.95
CA LEU A 232 -11.73 24.69 -20.26
C LEU A 232 -10.93 25.05 -21.52
N TYR A 233 -11.61 25.51 -22.58
CA TYR A 233 -10.98 25.94 -23.82
C TYR A 233 -10.01 27.11 -23.56
N GLN A 234 -10.47 28.15 -22.86
CA GLN A 234 -9.64 29.31 -22.53
C GLN A 234 -8.43 28.94 -21.67
N MET A 235 -8.61 28.03 -20.71
CA MET A 235 -7.51 27.48 -19.90
C MET A 235 -6.47 26.73 -20.74
N ARG A 236 -6.92 25.96 -21.74
CA ARG A 236 -6.06 25.19 -22.65
C ARG A 236 -5.25 26.10 -23.56
N GLU A 237 -5.94 26.98 -24.27
CA GLU A 237 -5.38 27.75 -25.38
C GLU A 237 -4.75 29.07 -24.89
N LYS A 238 -5.07 29.51 -23.67
CA LYS A 238 -4.59 30.76 -23.06
C LYS A 238 -4.93 32.02 -23.86
N ILE A 239 -5.95 31.92 -24.70
CA ILE A 239 -6.50 32.99 -25.55
C ILE A 239 -8.03 32.99 -25.45
N PRO A 240 -8.69 34.12 -25.76
CA PRO A 240 -10.14 34.17 -25.85
C PRO A 240 -10.69 33.16 -26.86
N ALA A 241 -11.90 32.65 -26.61
CA ALA A 241 -12.52 31.65 -27.47
C ALA A 241 -12.81 32.19 -28.88
N ASP A 242 -12.15 31.63 -29.90
CA ASP A 242 -12.66 31.73 -31.27
C ASP A 242 -13.91 30.85 -31.39
N PRO A 243 -15.09 31.37 -31.81
CA PRO A 243 -16.33 30.60 -31.78
C PRO A 243 -16.30 29.32 -32.61
N THR A 244 -15.51 29.28 -33.69
CA THR A 244 -15.43 28.11 -34.57
C THR A 244 -14.57 27.03 -33.92
N LEU A 245 -13.36 27.40 -33.49
CA LEU A 245 -12.43 26.48 -32.83
C LEU A 245 -12.97 25.96 -31.50
N PHE A 246 -13.68 26.82 -30.74
CA PHE A 246 -14.33 26.41 -29.50
C PHE A 246 -15.40 25.34 -29.74
N LYS A 247 -16.24 25.55 -30.77
CA LYS A 247 -17.29 24.58 -31.11
C LYS A 247 -16.71 23.23 -31.54
N GLU A 248 -15.66 23.24 -32.37
CA GLU A 248 -14.95 22.02 -32.77
C GLU A 248 -14.37 21.29 -31.54
N TYR A 249 -13.68 22.01 -30.65
CA TYR A 249 -13.13 21.46 -29.41
C TYR A 249 -14.22 20.81 -28.54
N MET A 250 -15.33 21.51 -28.32
CA MET A 250 -16.43 21.01 -27.51
C MET A 250 -17.07 19.75 -28.12
N GLU A 251 -17.28 19.73 -29.44
CA GLU A 251 -17.80 18.55 -30.15
C GLU A 251 -16.87 17.34 -30.03
N GLU A 252 -15.56 17.53 -30.17
CA GLU A 252 -14.55 16.47 -30.00
C GLU A 252 -14.55 15.86 -28.59
N GLU A 253 -14.57 16.71 -27.56
CA GLU A 253 -14.59 16.26 -26.16
C GLU A 253 -15.91 15.56 -25.80
N ILE A 254 -17.05 16.05 -26.28
CA ILE A 254 -18.36 15.40 -26.09
C ILE A 254 -18.38 14.03 -26.77
N VAL A 255 -17.83 13.89 -27.98
CA VAL A 255 -17.72 12.59 -28.65
C VAL A 255 -16.86 11.63 -27.84
N THR A 256 -15.74 12.12 -27.30
CA THR A 256 -14.84 11.36 -26.43
C THR A 256 -15.55 10.88 -25.16
N GLN A 257 -16.27 11.77 -24.48
CA GLN A 257 -17.07 11.45 -23.30
C GLN A 257 -18.14 10.38 -23.60
N ARG A 258 -18.92 10.54 -24.68
CA ARG A 258 -19.93 9.56 -25.12
C ARG A 258 -19.32 8.20 -25.45
N ARG A 259 -18.06 8.16 -25.90
CA ARG A 259 -17.34 6.90 -26.15
C ARG A 259 -16.96 6.22 -24.83
N ALA A 260 -16.45 6.98 -23.86
CA ALA A 260 -16.11 6.48 -22.53
C ALA A 260 -17.33 5.92 -21.80
N ILE A 261 -18.46 6.63 -21.80
CA ILE A 261 -19.72 6.17 -21.20
C ILE A 261 -20.18 4.84 -21.82
N ARG A 262 -20.17 4.74 -23.15
CA ARG A 262 -20.53 3.50 -23.86
C ARG A 262 -19.61 2.33 -23.51
N ARG A 263 -18.30 2.60 -23.37
CA ARG A 263 -17.32 1.59 -22.96
C ARG A 263 -17.61 1.07 -21.55
N LEU A 264 -17.85 1.97 -20.60
CA LEU A 264 -18.19 1.63 -19.22
C LEU A 264 -19.50 0.83 -19.12
N ALA A 265 -20.54 1.27 -19.83
CA ALA A 265 -21.81 0.55 -19.90
C ALA A 265 -21.64 -0.85 -20.50
N SER A 266 -20.84 -0.98 -21.56
CA SER A 266 -20.51 -2.29 -22.14
C SER A 266 -19.76 -3.18 -21.14
N LEU A 267 -18.83 -2.63 -20.36
CA LEU A 267 -18.09 -3.37 -19.35
C LEU A 267 -19.00 -3.88 -18.23
N ALA A 268 -19.90 -3.02 -17.72
CA ALA A 268 -20.89 -3.39 -16.71
C ALA A 268 -21.85 -4.48 -17.23
N SER A 269 -22.26 -4.43 -18.50
CA SER A 269 -23.15 -5.44 -19.08
C SER A 269 -22.52 -6.84 -19.21
N LYS A 270 -21.18 -6.94 -19.12
CA LYS A 270 -20.44 -8.22 -19.25
C LYS A 270 -20.23 -8.93 -17.91
N THR A 271 -20.49 -8.29 -16.78
CA THR A 271 -20.21 -8.85 -15.46
C THR A 271 -21.15 -8.32 -14.39
N ASP A 272 -21.73 -9.22 -13.59
CA ASP A 272 -22.56 -8.82 -12.45
C ASP A 272 -21.75 -8.23 -11.28
N LYS A 273 -20.41 -8.25 -11.38
CA LYS A 273 -19.49 -7.70 -10.38
C LYS A 273 -19.25 -6.20 -10.51
N LEU A 274 -19.85 -5.54 -11.51
CA LEU A 274 -19.68 -4.12 -11.75
C LEU A 274 -21.03 -3.44 -11.97
N ALA A 275 -21.34 -2.45 -11.15
CA ALA A 275 -22.41 -1.50 -11.40
C ALA A 275 -21.79 -0.14 -11.76
N VAL A 276 -22.34 0.52 -12.79
CA VAL A 276 -21.88 1.86 -13.21
C VAL A 276 -23.09 2.78 -13.33
N GLU A 277 -23.04 3.91 -12.65
CA GLU A 277 -23.99 5.01 -12.78
C GLU A 277 -23.27 6.27 -13.26
N VAL A 278 -23.88 7.00 -14.18
CA VAL A 278 -23.31 8.23 -14.74
C VAL A 278 -24.14 9.41 -14.28
N HIS A 279 -23.45 10.43 -13.77
CA HIS A 279 -24.02 11.66 -13.26
C HIS A 279 -23.40 12.84 -14.00
N LEU A 280 -24.17 13.91 -14.20
CA LEU A 280 -23.70 15.11 -14.89
C LEU A 280 -23.68 16.30 -13.92
N TYR A 281 -22.62 17.09 -13.97
CA TYR A 281 -22.51 18.36 -13.23
C TYR A 281 -22.27 19.52 -14.18
N SER A 282 -22.70 20.72 -13.79
CA SER A 282 -22.62 21.93 -14.62
C SER A 282 -21.85 23.07 -13.93
N ASN A 283 -21.06 22.74 -12.91
CA ASN A 283 -20.15 23.68 -12.23
C ASN A 283 -18.77 23.71 -12.91
N PRO A 284 -18.00 24.81 -12.79
CA PRO A 284 -16.66 24.91 -13.36
C PRO A 284 -15.75 23.73 -12.94
N PRO A 285 -15.16 22.99 -13.89
CA PRO A 285 -14.30 21.84 -13.61
C PRO A 285 -12.91 22.29 -13.15
N LEU A 286 -12.79 22.65 -11.87
CA LEU A 286 -11.53 23.13 -11.28
C LEU A 286 -10.55 22.00 -10.91
N PHE A 287 -11.07 20.80 -10.68
CA PHE A 287 -10.31 19.63 -10.27
C PHE A 287 -10.93 18.34 -10.82
N TRP A 288 -10.15 17.27 -10.82
CA TRP A 288 -10.60 15.90 -10.95
C TRP A 288 -10.34 15.15 -9.66
N ALA A 289 -11.11 14.10 -9.43
CA ALA A 289 -10.93 13.27 -8.25
C ALA A 289 -11.32 11.81 -8.44
N TYR A 290 -10.71 10.97 -7.62
CA TYR A 290 -11.19 9.63 -7.30
C TYR A 290 -11.55 9.58 -5.83
N MET A 291 -12.78 9.19 -5.51
CA MET A 291 -13.17 8.85 -4.15
C MET A 291 -13.29 7.35 -4.03
N VAL A 292 -12.58 6.78 -3.05
CA VAL A 292 -12.47 5.33 -2.85
C VAL A 292 -13.03 4.96 -1.48
N ASP A 293 -14.07 4.12 -1.49
CA ASP A 293 -14.75 3.58 -0.30
C ASP A 293 -15.13 4.64 0.76
N GLN A 294 -15.38 5.89 0.34
CA GLN A 294 -15.72 7.03 1.24
C GLN A 294 -14.64 7.41 2.27
N GLU A 295 -13.44 6.84 2.16
CA GLU A 295 -12.36 7.04 3.14
C GLU A 295 -11.18 7.82 2.56
N ARG A 296 -11.04 7.83 1.23
CA ARG A 296 -9.92 8.49 0.54
C ARG A 296 -10.40 9.26 -0.68
N ILE A 297 -9.85 10.45 -0.87
CA ILE A 297 -10.04 11.28 -2.05
C ILE A 297 -8.69 11.59 -2.67
N ILE A 298 -8.45 11.11 -3.88
CA ILE A 298 -7.33 11.57 -4.72
C ILE A 298 -7.85 12.79 -5.47
N VAL A 299 -7.17 13.92 -5.39
CA VAL A 299 -7.57 15.15 -6.06
C VAL A 299 -6.41 15.78 -6.81
N GLY A 300 -6.65 16.14 -8.07
CA GLY A 300 -5.73 16.90 -8.91
C GLY A 300 -6.43 18.13 -9.51
N HIS A 301 -5.71 19.24 -9.63
CA HIS A 301 -6.27 20.52 -10.03
C HIS A 301 -5.99 20.86 -11.49
N TYR A 302 -7.05 21.11 -12.27
CA TYR A 302 -6.94 21.56 -13.66
C TYR A 302 -6.47 23.01 -13.78
N ALA A 303 -6.82 23.85 -12.81
CA ALA A 303 -6.51 25.28 -12.84
C ALA A 303 -5.00 25.60 -12.66
N LEU A 304 -4.19 24.65 -12.20
CA LEU A 304 -2.78 24.87 -11.85
C LEU A 304 -1.80 24.24 -12.85
N HIS A 305 -2.24 23.35 -13.75
CA HIS A 305 -1.39 22.61 -14.69
C HIS A 305 -2.10 22.30 -16.03
N ARG A 306 -1.38 21.74 -17.02
CA ARG A 306 -1.96 21.31 -18.32
C ARG A 306 -3.13 20.33 -18.08
N LEU A 307 -4.16 20.34 -18.93
CA LEU A 307 -5.41 19.55 -18.81
C LEU A 307 -5.27 18.00 -18.80
N ASN A 308 -4.06 17.43 -18.71
CA ASN A 308 -3.87 16.00 -18.62
C ASN A 308 -3.64 15.59 -17.16
N ALA A 309 -4.53 14.76 -16.60
CA ALA A 309 -4.50 14.32 -15.21
C ALA A 309 -3.27 13.45 -14.84
N ARG A 310 -2.65 12.77 -15.80
CA ARG A 310 -1.53 11.86 -15.54
C ARG A 310 -0.19 12.56 -15.40
N ASN A 311 0.65 12.05 -14.50
CA ASN A 311 1.97 12.58 -14.17
C ASN A 311 1.93 14.02 -13.63
N LEU A 312 0.78 14.43 -13.09
CA LEU A 312 0.62 15.69 -12.38
C LEU A 312 0.67 15.45 -10.86
N PRO A 313 0.97 16.51 -10.10
CA PRO A 313 0.88 16.44 -8.66
C PRO A 313 -0.57 16.27 -8.20
N VAL A 314 -0.76 15.41 -7.20
CA VAL A 314 -2.06 15.13 -6.59
C VAL A 314 -1.95 15.20 -5.07
N ASN A 315 -3.08 15.53 -4.44
CA ASN A 315 -3.26 15.33 -3.01
C ASN A 315 -4.11 14.08 -2.79
N ILE A 316 -3.67 13.21 -1.90
CA ILE A 316 -4.46 12.11 -1.38
C ILE A 316 -4.93 12.53 -0.01
N LEU A 317 -6.23 12.75 0.12
CA LEU A 317 -6.88 13.15 1.35
C LEU A 317 -7.48 11.92 2.03
N VAL A 318 -7.14 11.71 3.29
CA VAL A 318 -7.67 10.61 4.10
C VAL A 318 -8.66 11.19 5.11
N LYS A 319 -9.87 10.62 5.18
CA LYS A 319 -10.95 11.09 6.07
C LYS A 319 -10.55 11.17 7.54
N GLY A 320 -9.73 10.21 7.99
CA GLY A 320 -9.22 10.15 9.37
C GLY A 320 -8.15 11.19 9.71
N ASP A 321 -7.58 11.89 8.72
CA ASP A 321 -6.53 12.88 8.96
C ASP A 321 -7.11 14.22 9.41
N ARG A 322 -6.94 14.51 10.70
CA ARG A 322 -7.41 15.75 11.35
C ARG A 322 -6.81 17.02 10.74
N SER A 323 -5.60 16.95 10.18
CA SER A 323 -4.91 18.13 9.63
C SER A 323 -5.55 18.61 8.33
N THR A 324 -6.17 17.70 7.58
CA THR A 324 -6.80 17.97 6.28
C THR A 324 -8.31 17.77 6.27
N LEU A 325 -8.93 17.51 7.43
CA LEU A 325 -10.35 17.15 7.55
C LEU A 325 -11.27 18.12 6.80
N HIS A 326 -11.10 19.43 7.00
CA HIS A 326 -11.94 20.43 6.32
C HIS A 326 -11.77 20.44 4.80
N LEU A 327 -10.57 20.10 4.31
CA LEU A 327 -10.31 19.99 2.88
C LEU A 327 -10.96 18.73 2.31
N PHE A 328 -10.87 17.61 3.05
CA PHE A 328 -11.58 16.38 2.72
C PHE A 328 -13.09 16.64 2.65
N ASP A 329 -13.70 17.23 3.69
CA ASP A 329 -15.13 17.50 3.76
C ASP A 329 -15.62 18.40 2.61
N TYR A 330 -14.80 19.36 2.18
CA TYR A 330 -15.11 20.23 1.05
C TYR A 330 -15.21 19.43 -0.26
N TYR A 331 -14.17 18.65 -0.61
CA TYR A 331 -14.19 17.86 -1.84
C TYR A 331 -15.23 16.76 -1.80
N HIS A 332 -15.34 16.08 -0.66
CA HIS A 332 -16.35 15.05 -0.39
C HIS A 332 -17.74 15.57 -0.72
N ARG A 333 -18.10 16.73 -0.16
CA ARG A 333 -19.39 17.38 -0.41
C ARG A 333 -19.63 17.70 -1.89
N VAL A 334 -18.63 18.26 -2.58
CA VAL A 334 -18.77 18.60 -4.00
C VAL A 334 -18.98 17.34 -4.85
N ILE A 335 -18.22 16.29 -4.58
CA ILE A 335 -18.28 15.01 -5.31
C ILE A 335 -19.62 14.31 -5.07
N GLU A 336 -20.05 14.20 -3.81
CA GLU A 336 -21.31 13.56 -3.42
C GLU A 336 -22.54 14.27 -3.98
N LEU A 337 -22.57 15.62 -3.91
CA LEU A 337 -23.64 16.41 -4.53
C LEU A 337 -23.72 16.16 -6.04
N SER A 338 -22.57 16.06 -6.70
CA SER A 338 -22.48 15.78 -8.13
C SER A 338 -22.88 14.34 -8.48
N ALA A 339 -22.79 13.41 -7.53
CA ALA A 339 -23.27 12.04 -7.64
C ALA A 339 -24.77 11.89 -7.26
N GLY A 340 -25.48 13.01 -7.05
CA GLY A 340 -26.91 13.01 -6.72
C GLY A 340 -27.26 12.62 -5.29
N ARG A 341 -26.28 12.57 -4.38
CA ARG A 341 -26.47 12.18 -2.98
C ARG A 341 -26.66 13.41 -2.11
N THR A 342 -27.87 13.57 -1.55
CA THR A 342 -28.30 14.81 -0.89
C THR A 342 -28.23 14.77 0.64
N GLU A 343 -27.95 13.62 1.25
CA GLU A 343 -27.89 13.48 2.72
C GLU A 343 -26.44 13.25 3.17
N ILE A 344 -25.81 14.32 3.66
CA ILE A 344 -24.64 14.22 4.53
C ILE A 344 -25.19 13.79 5.90
N GLN A 345 -25.00 12.51 6.28
CA GLN A 345 -25.29 12.04 7.64
C GLN A 345 -24.30 12.59 8.65
#